data_AF-A0A382BWC8-F1
#
_entry.id   AF-A0A382BWC8-F1
#
_cell.length_a   1.000
_cell.length_b   1.000
_cell.length_c   1.000
_cell.angle_alpha   90.00
_cell.angle_beta   90.00
_cell.angle_gamma   90.00
#
_symmetry.space_group_name_H-M   'P 1'
#
loop_
_entity.id
_entity.type
_entity.pdbx_description
1 polymer ?
#
loop_
_entity_poly.entity_id
_entity_poly.type
_entity_poly.pdbx_seq_one_letter_code
_entity_poly.pdbx_strand_id
1 'polypeptide(L)'
;MVGIAERNDLHSVNFNAIRISIASAEQIRSWSHGEVTKPETINYRTLRPEKDGLFCERIFGPTKDWECFCGKYKRIRYRGVICDRCGVEVTRSRVRRERMGHIELAA
;
A
#
# COMPACT_ATOMS: atom_id res chain seq x y z
N MET A 1 -21.37 -13.69 25.94
CA MET A 1 -20.81 -12.38 25.55
C MET A 1 -19.30 -12.47 25.72
N VAL A 2 -18.58 -12.87 24.68
CA VAL A 2 -17.11 -12.90 24.70
C VAL A 2 -16.66 -11.93 23.63
N GLY A 3 -16.26 -10.73 24.06
CA GLY A 3 -15.59 -9.76 23.23
C GLY A 3 -14.20 -10.26 22.93
N ILE A 4 -14.00 -10.78 21.72
CA ILE A 4 -12.70 -11.23 21.26
C ILE A 4 -11.94 -10.01 20.72
N ALA A 5 -10.76 -9.86 21.30
CA ALA A 5 -9.66 -8.98 20.98
C ALA A 5 -9.45 -8.72 19.48
N GLU A 6 -9.07 -7.48 19.15
CA GLU A 6 -7.96 -7.14 18.24
C GLU A 6 -7.81 -5.61 18.19
N ARG A 7 -7.37 -5.02 19.30
CA ARG A 7 -6.68 -3.71 19.28
C ARG A 7 -5.20 -4.00 19.44
N ASN A 8 -4.52 -4.26 18.32
CA ASN A 8 -3.07 -4.10 18.27
C ASN A 8 -2.80 -2.65 17.87
N ASP A 9 -3.10 -1.73 18.79
CA ASP A 9 -2.51 -0.40 18.76
C ASP A 9 -1.01 -0.63 19.01
N LEU A 10 -0.18 -0.42 17.99
CA LEU A 10 1.27 -0.40 18.16
C LEU A 10 1.57 0.53 19.33
N HIS A 11 2.12 -0.04 20.39
CA HIS A 11 2.71 0.67 21.50
C HIS A 11 3.52 1.84 20.92
N SER A 12 3.16 3.08 21.25
CA SER A 12 4.00 4.24 20.96
C SER A 12 5.28 4.01 21.75
N VAL A 13 6.26 3.36 21.13
CA VAL A 13 7.57 3.17 21.72
C VAL A 13 8.15 4.58 21.82
N ASN A 14 8.10 5.16 23.02
CA ASN A 14 8.74 6.43 23.30
C ASN A 14 10.22 6.22 23.01
N PHE A 15 10.70 6.77 21.90
CA PHE A 15 12.11 6.73 21.53
C PHE A 15 12.81 7.91 22.19
N ASN A 16 13.99 7.66 22.76
CA ASN A 16 14.75 8.70 23.47
C ASN A 16 15.63 9.53 22.53
N ALA A 17 15.83 9.08 21.28
CA ALA A 17 16.66 9.75 20.29
C ALA A 17 16.23 9.40 18.86
N ILE A 18 16.51 10.30 17.92
CA ILE A 18 16.33 10.10 16.46
C ILE A 18 17.71 10.15 15.81
N ARG A 19 17.97 9.22 14.87
CA ARG A 19 19.19 9.22 14.04
C ARG A 19 18.81 9.42 12.58
N ILE A 20 19.62 10.18 11.86
CA ILE A 20 19.56 10.32 10.40
C ILE A 20 20.84 9.72 9.78
N SER A 21 20.69 9.05 8.65
CA SER A 21 21.79 8.46 7.89
C SER A 21 21.45 8.39 6.41
N ILE A 22 22.46 8.21 5.57
CA ILE A 22 22.27 7.94 4.14
C ILE A 22 21.62 6.55 3.98
N ALA A 23 20.63 6.46 3.09
CA ALA A 23 20.01 5.21 2.73
C ALA A 23 20.76 4.57 1.56
N SER A 24 21.08 3.27 1.68
CA SER A 24 21.60 2.46 0.58
C SER A 24 20.48 2.06 -0.41
N ALA A 25 20.86 1.68 -1.63
CA ALA A 25 19.90 1.20 -2.63
C ALA A 25 19.10 -0.02 -2.14
N GLU A 26 19.74 -0.94 -1.42
CA GLU A 26 19.09 -2.11 -0.80
C GLU A 26 18.07 -1.69 0.26
N GLN A 27 18.39 -0.70 1.10
CA GLN A 27 17.46 -0.16 2.10
C GLN A 27 16.24 0.48 1.44
N ILE A 28 16.42 1.26 0.37
CA ILE A 28 15.31 1.87 -0.36
C ILE A 28 14.38 0.79 -0.94
N ARG A 29 14.94 -0.28 -1.52
CA ARG A 29 14.15 -1.43 -2.02
C ARG A 29 13.41 -2.15 -0.89
N SER A 30 14.01 -2.25 0.30
CA SER A 30 13.37 -2.89 1.47
C SER A 30 12.14 -2.14 2.00
N TRP A 31 12.08 -0.82 1.84
CA TRP A 31 10.90 -0.01 2.22
C TRP A 31 9.79 -0.09 1.18
N SER A 32 10.16 -0.43 -0.05
CA SER A 32 9.28 -0.37 -1.19
C SER A 32 8.32 -1.56 -1.24
N HIS A 33 7.07 -1.28 -1.59
CA HIS A 33 6.03 -2.28 -1.84
C HIS A 33 5.86 -2.58 -3.33
N GLY A 34 6.65 -1.93 -4.19
CA GLY A 34 6.63 -2.15 -5.63
C GLY A 34 7.30 -1.03 -6.41
N GLU A 35 7.64 -1.34 -7.65
CA GLU A 35 8.24 -0.42 -8.59
C GLU A 35 7.16 0.36 -9.37
N VAL A 36 7.36 1.67 -9.51
CA VAL A 36 6.55 2.51 -10.40
C VAL A 36 7.26 2.61 -11.74
N THR A 37 6.64 2.05 -12.78
CA THR A 37 7.23 2.00 -14.12
C THR A 37 6.68 3.05 -15.06
N LYS A 38 5.54 3.65 -14.73
CA LYS A 38 4.86 4.59 -15.63
C LYS A 38 4.52 5.92 -14.95
N PRO A 39 4.48 7.03 -15.70
CA PRO A 39 4.20 8.35 -15.15
C PRO A 39 2.71 8.64 -14.93
N GLU A 40 1.79 7.76 -15.39
CA GLU A 40 0.37 8.07 -15.31
C GLU A 40 -0.16 8.07 -13.87
N THR A 41 -1.18 8.88 -13.64
CA THR A 41 -1.76 9.11 -12.31
C THR A 41 -3.12 8.42 -12.19
N ILE A 42 -4.14 9.04 -12.78
CA ILE A 42 -5.52 8.59 -12.78
C ILE A 42 -6.08 8.66 -14.19
N ASN A 43 -7.00 7.75 -14.49
CA ASN A 43 -7.73 7.76 -15.74
C ASN A 43 -8.70 8.95 -15.79
N TYR A 44 -8.66 9.74 -16.87
CA TYR A 44 -9.48 10.94 -17.00
C TYR A 44 -11.00 10.68 -17.02
N ARG A 45 -11.46 9.51 -17.51
CA ARG A 45 -12.90 9.18 -17.56
C ARG A 45 -13.37 8.51 -16.29
N THR A 46 -12.62 7.50 -15.84
CA THR A 46 -13.07 6.66 -14.73
C THR A 46 -12.64 7.19 -13.37
N LEU A 47 -11.72 8.16 -13.33
CA LEU A 47 -11.09 8.70 -12.12
C LEU A 47 -10.40 7.62 -11.27
N ARG A 48 -10.07 6.48 -11.89
CA ARG A 48 -9.43 5.35 -11.24
C ARG A 48 -7.92 5.43 -11.39
N PRO A 49 -7.13 5.02 -10.39
CA PRO A 49 -5.68 4.96 -10.52
C PRO A 49 -5.24 4.04 -11.65
N GLU A 50 -4.23 4.48 -12.40
CA GLU A 50 -3.64 3.68 -13.47
C GLU A 50 -2.75 2.57 -12.92
N LYS A 51 -2.66 1.45 -13.66
CA LYS A 51 -1.84 0.30 -13.26
C LYS A 51 -0.37 0.61 -13.50
N ASP A 52 0.45 0.35 -12.47
CA ASP A 52 1.90 0.59 -12.44
C ASP A 52 2.30 2.08 -12.55
N GLY A 53 1.33 2.98 -12.35
CA GLY A 53 1.50 4.42 -12.28
C GLY A 53 1.72 4.95 -10.85
N LEU A 54 1.80 6.27 -10.72
CA LEU A 54 2.12 6.99 -9.47
C LEU A 54 1.11 6.75 -8.34
N PHE A 55 -0.13 6.37 -8.65
CA PHE A 55 -1.18 6.10 -7.65
C PHE A 55 -1.62 4.64 -7.60
N CYS A 56 -0.87 3.73 -8.22
CA CYS A 56 -1.25 2.32 -8.39
C CYS A 56 -1.66 1.66 -7.07
N GLU A 57 -2.87 1.10 -7.03
CA GLU A 57 -3.42 0.45 -5.84
C GLU A 57 -2.68 -0.83 -5.44
N ARG A 58 -1.97 -1.47 -6.37
CA ARG A 58 -1.15 -2.66 -6.09
C ARG A 58 0.05 -2.33 -5.20
N ILE A 59 0.68 -1.18 -5.45
CA ILE A 59 1.88 -0.72 -4.74
C ILE A 59 1.47 -0.06 -3.43
N PHE A 60 0.60 0.94 -3.51
CA PHE A 60 0.29 1.79 -2.37
C PHE A 60 -0.90 1.29 -1.52
N GLY A 61 -1.69 0.35 -2.03
CA GLY A 61 -2.89 -0.16 -1.37
C GLY A 61 -4.20 0.40 -1.95
N PRO A 62 -5.36 -0.13 -1.51
CA PRO A 62 -6.65 0.12 -2.14
C PRO A 62 -7.15 1.55 -1.91
N THR A 63 -7.90 2.10 -2.87
CA THR A 63 -8.54 3.43 -2.72
C THR A 63 -9.71 3.40 -1.73
N LYS A 64 -10.38 2.25 -1.62
CA LYS A 64 -11.54 2.04 -0.74
C LYS A 64 -11.20 1.01 0.34
N ASP A 65 -11.73 1.22 1.53
CA ASP A 65 -11.53 0.27 2.62
C ASP A 65 -12.13 -1.10 2.28
N TRP A 66 -11.33 -2.14 2.44
CA TRP A 66 -11.74 -3.53 2.28
C TRP A 66 -12.31 -3.88 0.89
N GLU A 67 -11.87 -3.19 -0.16
CA GLU A 67 -12.28 -3.45 -1.54
C GLU A 67 -11.05 -3.42 -2.46
N CYS A 68 -10.89 -4.46 -3.28
CA CYS A 68 -9.85 -4.48 -4.31
C CYS A 68 -10.28 -3.66 -5.55
N PHE A 69 -9.32 -3.25 -6.38
CA PHE A 69 -9.57 -2.47 -7.59
C PHE A 69 -10.67 -3.06 -8.50
N CYS A 70 -10.56 -4.33 -8.89
CA CYS A 70 -11.55 -4.89 -9.82
C CYS A 70 -12.94 -5.14 -9.20
N GLY A 71 -13.09 -4.97 -7.89
CA GLY A 71 -14.34 -5.22 -7.17
C GLY A 71 -14.69 -6.70 -6.99
N LYS A 72 -13.79 -7.63 -7.33
CA LYS A 72 -13.99 -9.09 -7.12
C LYS A 72 -14.12 -9.41 -5.63
N TYR A 73 -13.19 -8.89 -4.82
CA TYR A 73 -13.18 -9.02 -3.37
C TYR A 73 -13.63 -7.71 -2.73
N LYS A 74 -14.68 -7.79 -1.89
CA LYS A 74 -15.30 -6.66 -1.19
C LYS A 74 -15.67 -7.05 0.23
N ARG A 75 -15.66 -6.05 1.13
CA ARG A 75 -15.99 -6.16 2.56
C ARG A 75 -14.88 -6.83 3.37
N ILE A 76 -14.97 -6.63 4.69
CA ILE A 76 -13.95 -7.06 5.66
C ILE A 76 -13.67 -8.57 5.70
N ARG A 77 -14.58 -9.41 5.19
CA ARG A 77 -14.41 -10.87 5.15
C ARG A 77 -13.20 -11.34 4.33
N TYR A 78 -12.73 -10.52 3.39
CA TYR A 78 -11.55 -10.82 2.58
C TYR A 78 -10.30 -10.06 3.05
N ARG A 79 -10.27 -9.58 4.30
CA ARG A 79 -9.10 -8.91 4.89
C ARG A 79 -7.82 -9.71 4.64
N GLY A 80 -6.81 -9.05 4.08
CA GLY A 80 -5.50 -9.64 3.78
C GLY A 80 -5.43 -10.47 2.49
N VAL A 81 -6.54 -10.67 1.77
CA VAL A 81 -6.53 -11.38 0.50
C VAL A 81 -5.96 -10.48 -0.59
N ILE A 82 -4.98 -10.98 -1.33
CA ILE A 82 -4.47 -10.35 -2.55
C ILE A 82 -5.32 -10.82 -3.73
N CYS A 83 -5.89 -9.88 -4.47
CA CYS A 83 -6.73 -10.23 -5.61
C CYS A 83 -5.91 -10.82 -6.77
N ASP A 84 -6.24 -12.04 -7.17
CA ASP A 84 -5.69 -12.72 -8.36
C ASP A 84 -5.83 -11.94 -9.67
N ARG A 85 -6.90 -11.15 -9.84
CA ARG A 85 -7.15 -10.38 -11.08
C ARG A 85 -6.37 -9.06 -11.14
N CYS A 86 -6.29 -8.32 -10.04
CA CYS A 86 -5.73 -6.96 -10.05
C CYS A 86 -4.49 -6.78 -9.18
N GLY A 87 -4.10 -7.78 -8.40
CA GLY A 87 -2.96 -7.75 -7.49
C GLY A 87 -3.17 -6.86 -6.26
N VAL A 88 -4.33 -6.22 -6.10
CA VAL A 88 -4.60 -5.33 -4.97
C VAL A 88 -4.96 -6.15 -3.72
N GLU A 89 -4.25 -5.87 -2.64
CA GLU A 89 -4.53 -6.41 -1.32
C GLU A 89 -5.76 -5.74 -0.68
N VAL A 90 -6.65 -6.55 -0.13
CA VAL A 90 -7.85 -6.08 0.56
C VAL A 90 -7.48 -5.67 2.00
N THR A 91 -7.22 -4.37 2.17
CA THR A 91 -6.87 -3.75 3.45
C THR A 91 -7.56 -2.38 3.61
N ARG A 92 -7.23 -1.64 4.67
CA ARG A 92 -7.70 -0.26 4.86
C ARG A 92 -6.96 0.67 3.90
N SER A 93 -7.66 1.64 3.34
CA SER A 93 -7.09 2.68 2.46
C SER A 93 -6.01 3.52 3.15
N ARG A 94 -6.02 3.58 4.49
CA ARG A 94 -5.00 4.28 5.30
C ARG A 94 -3.57 3.83 5.01
N VAL A 95 -3.34 2.57 4.63
CA VAL A 95 -1.99 2.06 4.31
C VAL A 95 -1.32 2.85 3.17
N ARG A 96 -2.09 3.54 2.31
CA ARG A 96 -1.57 4.41 1.25
C ARG A 96 -0.73 5.58 1.77
N ARG A 97 -0.85 5.92 3.05
CA ARG A 97 -0.05 6.97 3.72
C ARG A 97 1.25 6.42 4.33
N GLU A 98 1.38 5.11 4.41
CA GLU A 98 2.47 4.41 5.11
C GLU A 98 3.36 3.64 4.12
N ARG A 99 2.79 3.11 3.02
CA ARG A 99 3.52 2.35 1.99
C ARG A 99 4.34 3.26 1.09
N MET A 100 5.59 2.86 0.85
CA MET A 100 6.49 3.51 -0.10
C MET A 100 6.58 2.71 -1.41
N GLY A 101 6.91 3.41 -2.50
CA GLY A 101 7.25 2.84 -3.80
C GLY A 101 8.67 3.25 -4.19
N HIS A 102 9.24 2.59 -5.19
CA HIS A 102 10.56 2.96 -5.72
C HIS A 102 10.52 3.05 -7.26
N ILE A 103 11.56 3.66 -7.82
CA ILE A 103 11.84 3.71 -9.27
C ILE A 103 13.29 3.27 -9.42
N GLU A 104 13.54 2.26 -10.24
CA GLU A 104 14.90 1.88 -10.59
C GLU A 104 15.45 2.87 -11.63
N LEU A 105 16.60 3.47 -11.33
CA LEU A 105 17.25 4.40 -12.24
C LEU A 105 18.11 3.61 -13.22
N ALA A 106 18.12 4.04 -14.49
CA ALA A 106 18.81 3.29 -15.55
C ALA A 106 20.34 3.40 -15.55
N ALA A 107 20.92 4.29 -14.74
CA ALA A 107 22.32 4.72 -14.82
C ALA A 107 23.23 4.05 -13.80
#